data_AF-A0A841GNJ2-F1
#
_entry.id   AF-A0A841GNJ2-F1
#
_cell.length_a   1.000
_cell.length_b   1.000
_cell.length_c   1.000
_cell.angle_alpha   90.00
_cell.angle_beta   90.00
_cell.angle_gamma   90.00
#
_symmetry.space_group_name_H-M   'P 1'
#
loop_
_entity.id
_entity.type
_entity.pdbx_description
1 polymer ?
#
loop_
_entity_poly.entity_id
_entity_poly.type
_entity_poly.pdbx_seq_one_letter_code
_entity_poly.pdbx_strand_id
1 'polypeptide(L)'
;MIRHHVIDGCQLTNLGPGWKYEAPHGHIGDAAFYQDGVSFERLAAEQSALFSPAKDLGLIADWALFNLLCENSDAHGKNLSFISKGQRFSMTPLYDLLNIQIYGDEYEQYLAMAIGGEYKLADIGVFQLYEFASSLQLTPKVIAMRLDRLCRVGLKAAGLIKHQLEPLMADELEFAHALINRFTIQCERFMDTANLLKTARF
;
A
#
# COMPACT_ATOMS: atom_id res chain seq x y z
N MET A 1 25.45 -19.28 -9.58
CA MET A 1 24.39 -18.44 -8.98
C MET A 1 23.61 -17.78 -10.10
N ILE A 2 22.29 -17.96 -10.15
CA ILE A 2 21.43 -17.36 -11.18
C ILE A 2 20.99 -15.99 -10.68
N ARG A 3 21.03 -14.96 -11.53
CA ARG A 3 20.51 -13.61 -11.24
C ARG A 3 19.24 -13.38 -12.05
N HIS A 4 18.25 -12.74 -11.45
CA HIS A 4 17.02 -12.32 -12.11
C HIS A 4 17.02 -10.82 -12.33
N HIS A 5 16.60 -10.37 -13.52
CA HIS A 5 16.43 -8.94 -13.80
C HIS A 5 15.15 -8.44 -13.15
N VAL A 6 15.27 -7.39 -12.34
CA VAL A 6 14.19 -6.75 -11.59
C VAL A 6 14.29 -5.24 -11.81
N ILE A 7 13.14 -4.60 -11.94
CA ILE A 7 12.99 -3.14 -12.00
C ILE A 7 12.04 -2.66 -10.91
N ASP A 8 12.18 -1.42 -10.45
CA ASP A 8 11.25 -0.81 -9.51
C ASP A 8 10.07 -0.09 -10.21
N GLY A 9 9.10 0.40 -9.44
CA GLY A 9 7.94 1.12 -9.96
C GLY A 9 8.27 2.45 -10.63
N CYS A 10 9.37 3.12 -10.26
CA CYS A 10 9.85 4.29 -11.01
C CYS A 10 10.30 3.86 -12.40
N GLN A 11 11.10 2.80 -12.48
CA GLN A 11 11.58 2.27 -13.76
C GLN A 11 10.45 1.72 -14.64
N LEU A 12 9.45 1.05 -14.05
CA LEU A 12 8.27 0.60 -14.79
C LEU A 12 7.53 1.78 -15.44
N THR A 13 7.39 2.89 -14.71
CA THR A 13 6.70 4.11 -15.15
C THR A 13 7.62 5.09 -15.89
N ASN A 14 8.85 4.67 -16.22
CA ASN A 14 9.87 5.49 -16.88
C ASN A 14 10.17 6.83 -16.17
N LEU A 15 10.13 6.82 -14.84
CA LEU A 15 10.45 7.94 -13.98
C LEU A 15 11.84 7.82 -13.35
N GLY A 16 12.46 8.99 -13.11
CA GLY A 16 13.71 9.08 -12.35
C GLY A 16 13.51 8.84 -10.85
N PRO A 17 14.58 8.54 -10.10
CA PRO A 17 14.48 8.23 -8.68
C PRO A 17 13.93 9.38 -7.81
N GLY A 18 14.01 10.63 -8.26
CA GLY A 18 13.43 11.80 -7.59
C GLY A 18 11.89 11.82 -7.58
N TRP A 19 11.26 11.01 -8.44
CA TRP A 19 9.81 10.92 -8.61
C TRP A 19 9.21 9.68 -7.93
N LYS A 20 9.91 9.14 -6.93
CA LYS A 20 9.45 7.93 -6.22
C LYS A 20 8.13 8.14 -5.47
N TYR A 21 7.90 9.35 -4.95
CA TYR A 21 6.63 9.76 -4.34
C TYR A 21 5.71 10.37 -5.39
N GLU A 22 4.39 10.23 -5.25
CA GLU A 22 3.40 10.82 -6.14
C GLU A 22 3.49 12.35 -6.17
N ALA A 23 3.66 12.96 -4.99
CA ALA A 23 3.89 14.40 -4.80
C ALA A 23 5.36 14.67 -4.42
N PRO A 24 6.32 14.54 -5.36
CA PRO A 24 7.76 14.60 -5.06
C PRO A 24 8.21 15.95 -4.50
N HIS A 25 7.44 17.01 -4.72
CA HIS A 25 7.74 18.35 -4.24
C HIS A 25 7.10 18.66 -2.86
N GLY A 26 6.25 17.77 -2.35
CA GLY A 26 5.59 17.90 -1.04
C GLY A 26 4.08 18.17 -1.12
N HIS A 27 3.42 18.14 0.04
CA HIS A 27 1.96 18.16 0.17
C HIS A 27 1.35 19.52 0.59
N ILE A 28 2.17 20.58 0.67
CA ILE A 28 1.77 21.89 1.24
C ILE A 28 2.04 23.01 0.25
N GLY A 29 1.16 24.01 0.22
CA GLY A 29 1.30 25.21 -0.60
C GLY A 29 1.30 24.87 -2.09
N ASP A 30 2.08 25.60 -2.88
CA ASP A 30 2.14 25.41 -4.33
C ASP A 30 2.69 24.03 -4.73
N ALA A 31 3.47 23.38 -3.86
CA ALA A 31 4.03 22.06 -4.13
C ALA A 31 2.95 20.98 -4.27
N ALA A 32 1.82 21.13 -3.56
CA ALA A 32 0.71 20.18 -3.59
C ALA A 32 0.06 20.03 -4.97
N PHE A 33 0.25 21.01 -5.87
CA PHE A 33 -0.25 20.96 -7.25
C PHE A 33 0.62 20.08 -8.17
N TYR A 34 1.82 19.68 -7.75
CA TYR A 34 2.75 18.90 -8.55
C TYR A 34 2.76 17.43 -8.09
N GLN A 35 1.80 16.66 -8.61
CA GLN A 35 1.63 15.22 -8.37
C GLN A 35 2.13 14.41 -9.57
N ASP A 36 3.39 14.65 -9.95
CA ASP A 36 3.97 14.16 -11.20
C ASP A 36 4.87 12.93 -11.02
N GLY A 37 4.90 12.32 -9.83
CA GLY A 37 5.67 11.11 -9.56
C GLY A 37 4.91 9.81 -9.77
N VAL A 38 5.41 8.72 -9.18
CA VAL A 38 4.76 7.40 -9.28
C VAL A 38 3.42 7.46 -8.55
N SER A 39 2.33 7.06 -9.22
CA SER A 39 0.98 6.94 -8.67
C SER A 39 0.36 5.60 -9.08
N PHE A 40 -0.77 5.23 -8.45
CA PHE A 40 -1.51 4.03 -8.85
C PHE A 40 -2.03 4.10 -10.28
N GLU A 41 -2.48 5.28 -10.74
CA GLU A 41 -2.93 5.52 -12.11
C GLU A 41 -1.79 5.29 -13.10
N ARG A 42 -0.58 5.78 -12.79
CA ARG A 42 0.59 5.57 -13.65
C ARG A 42 1.01 4.10 -13.69
N LEU A 43 1.01 3.43 -12.54
CA LEU A 43 1.27 1.98 -12.50
C LEU A 43 0.23 1.20 -13.33
N ALA A 44 -1.04 1.60 -13.27
CA ALA A 44 -2.11 0.97 -14.05
C ALA A 44 -2.05 1.30 -15.55
N ALA A 45 -1.55 2.49 -15.92
CA ALA A 45 -1.31 2.85 -17.32
C ALA A 45 -0.28 1.92 -17.98
N GLU A 46 0.68 1.41 -17.22
CA GLU A 46 1.71 0.46 -17.68
C GLU A 46 1.23 -1.00 -17.76
N GLN A 47 -0.08 -1.26 -17.69
CA GLN A 47 -0.63 -2.61 -17.73
C GLN A 47 -0.19 -3.44 -18.95
N SER A 48 0.12 -2.82 -20.09
CA SER A 48 0.60 -3.52 -21.29
C SER A 48 2.00 -4.12 -21.14
N ALA A 49 2.82 -3.56 -20.24
CA ALA A 49 4.13 -4.07 -19.88
C ALA A 49 4.05 -5.25 -18.89
N LEU A 50 2.88 -5.48 -18.28
CA LEU A 50 2.68 -6.55 -17.31
C LEU A 50 2.40 -7.90 -18.01
N PHE A 51 3.00 -8.95 -17.48
CA PHE A 51 2.89 -10.31 -18.00
C PHE A 51 1.44 -10.81 -17.85
N SER A 52 0.80 -10.55 -16.71
CA SER A 52 -0.60 -10.86 -16.46
C SER A 52 -1.31 -9.66 -15.84
N PRO A 53 -1.81 -8.71 -16.66
CA PRO A 53 -2.32 -7.41 -16.19
C PRO A 53 -3.33 -7.53 -15.03
N ALA A 54 -4.37 -8.35 -15.18
CA ALA A 54 -5.39 -8.53 -14.14
C ALA A 54 -4.82 -9.09 -12.82
N LYS A 55 -3.81 -9.97 -12.91
CA LYS A 55 -3.15 -10.52 -11.72
C LYS A 55 -2.24 -9.48 -11.08
N ASP A 56 -1.36 -8.86 -11.87
CA ASP A 56 -0.35 -7.93 -11.40
C ASP A 56 -1.00 -6.65 -10.82
N LEU A 57 -2.04 -6.09 -11.45
CA LEU A 57 -2.83 -4.98 -10.87
C LEU A 57 -3.53 -5.39 -9.56
N GLY A 58 -4.00 -6.64 -9.48
CA GLY A 58 -4.54 -7.19 -8.25
C GLY A 58 -3.50 -7.32 -7.13
N LEU A 59 -2.25 -7.60 -7.46
CA LEU A 59 -1.14 -7.65 -6.51
C LEU A 59 -0.71 -6.24 -6.07
N ILE A 60 -0.73 -5.27 -6.97
CA ILE A 60 -0.51 -3.85 -6.64
C ILE A 60 -1.60 -3.37 -5.67
N ALA A 61 -2.86 -3.73 -5.91
CA ALA A 61 -3.95 -3.45 -4.98
C ALA A 61 -3.71 -4.11 -3.61
N ASP A 62 -3.35 -5.40 -3.57
CA ASP A 62 -3.06 -6.09 -2.31
C ASP A 62 -1.89 -5.42 -1.54
N TRP A 63 -0.86 -4.95 -2.24
CA TRP A 63 0.28 -4.23 -1.64
C TRP A 63 -0.14 -2.87 -1.06
N ALA A 64 -0.91 -2.08 -1.81
CA ALA A 64 -1.42 -0.79 -1.34
C ALA A 64 -2.31 -0.96 -0.11
N LEU A 65 -3.26 -1.88 -0.17
CA LEU A 65 -4.18 -2.18 0.94
C LEU A 65 -3.42 -2.72 2.15
N PHE A 66 -2.39 -3.55 1.96
CA PHE A 66 -1.57 -4.04 3.07
C PHE A 66 -0.77 -2.91 3.73
N ASN A 67 -0.15 -2.02 2.96
CA ASN A 67 0.53 -0.84 3.51
C ASN A 67 -0.43 0.08 4.27
N LEU A 68 -1.67 0.21 3.80
CA LEU A 68 -2.72 0.94 4.51
C LEU A 68 -3.05 0.29 5.87
N LEU A 69 -3.10 -1.05 5.95
CA LEU A 69 -3.29 -1.77 7.22
C LEU A 69 -2.08 -1.69 8.14
N CYS A 70 -0.88 -1.69 7.57
CA CYS A 70 0.38 -1.50 8.30
C CYS A 70 0.65 -0.05 8.69
N GLU A 71 -0.16 0.90 8.23
CA GLU A 71 0.08 2.33 8.40
C GLU A 71 1.47 2.78 7.89
N ASN A 72 1.84 2.28 6.71
CA ASN A 72 3.09 2.61 6.04
C ASN A 72 2.91 3.83 5.12
N SER A 73 3.35 5.00 5.56
CA SER A 73 3.33 6.22 4.72
C SER A 73 4.46 6.26 3.68
N ASP A 74 5.51 5.43 3.79
CA ASP A 74 6.66 5.44 2.88
C ASP A 74 6.59 4.37 1.76
N ALA A 75 5.38 3.90 1.46
CA ALA A 75 5.12 2.90 0.41
C ALA A 75 5.21 3.53 -1.01
N HIS A 76 6.41 3.95 -1.42
CA HIS A 76 6.65 4.69 -2.65
C HIS A 76 7.06 3.81 -3.85
N GLY A 77 7.16 4.39 -5.05
CA GLY A 77 7.44 3.67 -6.29
C GLY A 77 8.73 2.84 -6.31
N LYS A 78 9.71 3.14 -5.45
CA LYS A 78 10.93 2.30 -5.31
C LYS A 78 10.77 1.09 -4.39
N ASN A 79 9.64 0.97 -3.67
CA ASN A 79 9.31 -0.11 -2.73
C ASN A 79 8.34 -1.13 -3.34
N LEU A 80 8.18 -1.05 -4.66
CA LEU A 80 7.42 -1.96 -5.49
C LEU A 80 8.34 -2.36 -6.65
N SER A 81 8.49 -3.66 -6.90
CA SER A 81 9.33 -4.12 -8.00
C SER A 81 8.71 -5.23 -8.84
N PHE A 82 9.27 -5.39 -10.03
CA PHE A 82 8.78 -6.29 -11.05
C PHE A 82 9.93 -7.07 -11.67
N ILE A 83 9.78 -8.39 -11.72
CA ILE A 83 10.73 -9.32 -12.33
C ILE A 83 10.43 -9.47 -13.81
N SER A 84 11.47 -9.46 -14.64
CA SER A 84 11.32 -9.71 -16.08
C SER A 84 10.86 -11.15 -16.36
N LYS A 85 9.87 -11.26 -17.25
CA LYS A 85 9.30 -12.47 -17.83
C LYS A 85 9.33 -12.32 -19.36
N GLY A 86 10.52 -12.41 -19.93
CA GLY A 86 10.75 -12.09 -21.35
C GLY A 86 10.68 -10.59 -21.57
N GLN A 87 9.80 -10.13 -22.46
CA GLN A 87 9.59 -8.70 -22.76
C GLN A 87 8.57 -8.02 -21.84
N ARG A 88 8.01 -8.74 -20.87
CA ARG A 88 7.02 -8.24 -19.90
C ARG A 88 7.52 -8.42 -18.48
N PHE A 89 6.77 -7.89 -17.52
CA PHE A 89 7.13 -7.91 -16.11
C PHE A 89 6.03 -8.52 -15.24
N SER A 90 6.41 -9.16 -14.14
CA SER A 90 5.47 -9.59 -13.09
C SER A 90 5.88 -9.02 -11.75
N MET A 91 4.93 -8.69 -10.89
CA MET A 91 5.23 -8.17 -9.57
C MET A 91 6.04 -9.19 -8.75
N THR A 92 7.07 -8.70 -8.04
CA THR A 92 7.92 -9.51 -7.16
C THR A 92 7.26 -9.70 -5.79
N PRO A 93 7.82 -10.56 -4.91
CA PRO A 93 7.54 -10.48 -3.49
C PRO A 93 7.73 -9.06 -2.95
N LEU A 94 6.94 -8.72 -1.94
CA LEU A 94 6.96 -7.42 -1.26
C LEU A 94 8.21 -7.29 -0.37
N TYR A 95 8.65 -6.07 -0.15
CA TYR A 95 9.75 -5.70 0.74
C TYR A 95 9.49 -4.31 1.30
N ASP A 96 10.30 -3.90 2.27
CA ASP A 96 10.20 -2.59 2.92
C ASP A 96 8.79 -2.29 3.47
N LEU A 97 8.26 -3.27 4.21
CA LEU A 97 6.96 -3.21 4.86
C LEU A 97 7.18 -2.80 6.32
N LEU A 98 6.76 -1.59 6.66
CA LEU A 98 7.00 -0.95 7.95
C LEU A 98 5.68 -0.39 8.50
N ASN A 99 5.71 0.09 9.75
CA ASN A 99 4.67 0.98 10.29
C ASN A 99 5.36 2.30 10.63
N ILE A 100 5.03 3.37 9.89
CA ILE A 100 5.64 4.69 10.10
C ILE A 100 4.86 5.48 11.16
N GLN A 101 3.55 5.24 11.25
CA GLN A 101 2.67 5.90 12.22
C GLN A 101 3.01 5.60 13.69
N ILE A 102 3.73 4.51 13.99
CA ILE A 102 4.16 4.17 15.35
C ILE A 102 5.10 5.22 15.94
N TYR A 103 5.81 5.95 15.09
CA TYR A 103 6.71 7.04 15.46
C TYR A 103 6.01 8.41 15.57
N GLY A 104 4.69 8.47 15.35
CA GLY A 104 3.92 9.71 15.48
C GLY A 104 4.45 10.86 14.61
N ASP A 105 4.50 12.07 15.16
CA ASP A 105 4.87 13.28 14.42
C ASP A 105 6.38 13.42 14.14
N GLU A 106 7.19 12.42 14.49
CA GLU A 106 8.64 12.42 14.20
C GLU A 106 8.94 12.31 12.70
N TYR A 107 8.02 11.75 11.92
CA TYR A 107 8.16 11.54 10.48
C TYR A 107 6.94 12.04 9.72
N GLU A 108 7.13 12.25 8.41
CA GLU A 108 6.04 12.58 7.50
C GLU A 108 5.01 11.44 7.43
N GLN A 109 3.75 11.80 7.59
CA GLN A 109 2.63 10.86 7.71
C GLN A 109 1.68 10.89 6.49
N TYR A 110 1.91 11.80 5.53
CA TYR A 110 1.28 11.71 4.22
C TYR A 110 1.74 10.44 3.49
N LEU A 111 0.79 9.69 2.93
CA LEU A 111 1.09 8.52 2.12
C LEU A 111 1.96 8.89 0.91
N ALA A 112 2.87 8.01 0.54
CA ALA A 112 3.71 8.20 -0.63
C ALA A 112 2.93 8.27 -1.96
N MET A 113 1.78 7.60 -2.01
CA MET A 113 0.83 7.61 -3.13
C MET A 113 -0.58 7.75 -2.57
N ALA A 114 -1.40 8.58 -3.21
CA ALA A 114 -2.75 8.86 -2.75
C ALA A 114 -3.67 7.66 -2.93
N ILE A 115 -4.63 7.49 -2.02
CA ILE A 115 -5.73 6.54 -2.18
C ILE A 115 -7.00 7.35 -2.45
N GLY A 116 -7.48 7.31 -3.70
CA GLY A 116 -8.63 8.11 -4.12
C GLY A 116 -8.43 9.61 -3.94
N GLY A 117 -7.22 10.09 -4.23
CA GLY A 117 -6.83 11.50 -4.08
C GLY A 117 -6.51 11.94 -2.64
N GLU A 118 -6.62 11.05 -1.65
CA GLU A 118 -6.30 11.36 -0.26
C GLU A 118 -4.92 10.81 0.15
N TYR A 119 -4.14 11.65 0.83
CA TYR A 119 -2.81 11.34 1.33
C TYR A 119 -2.80 11.09 2.85
N LYS A 120 -3.79 11.56 3.60
CA LYS A 120 -3.88 11.36 5.04
C LYS A 120 -4.59 10.05 5.36
N LEU A 121 -3.90 9.17 6.05
CA LEU A 121 -4.44 7.86 6.45
C LEU A 121 -5.77 7.95 7.25
N ALA A 122 -5.90 8.99 8.08
CA ALA A 122 -7.11 9.24 8.85
C ALA A 122 -8.34 9.51 7.97
N ASP A 123 -8.14 10.11 6.79
CA ASP A 123 -9.22 10.58 5.91
C ASP A 123 -9.60 9.56 4.83
N ILE A 124 -8.93 8.41 4.79
CA ILE A 124 -9.25 7.32 3.87
C ILE A 124 -10.48 6.55 4.37
N GLY A 125 -11.59 6.73 3.65
CA GLY A 125 -12.85 6.05 3.89
C GLY A 125 -13.38 5.30 2.66
N VAL A 126 -14.69 5.04 2.66
CA VAL A 126 -15.38 4.27 1.61
C VAL A 126 -15.23 4.94 0.24
N PHE A 127 -15.36 6.27 0.18
CA PHE A 127 -15.26 7.04 -1.07
C PHE A 127 -13.85 6.99 -1.66
N GLN A 128 -12.81 7.18 -0.84
CA GLN A 128 -11.42 7.08 -1.26
C GLN A 128 -11.10 5.68 -1.81
N LEU A 129 -11.59 4.62 -1.16
CA LEU A 129 -11.41 3.25 -1.66
C LEU A 129 -12.22 2.95 -2.93
N TYR A 130 -13.34 3.65 -3.14
CA TYR A 130 -14.10 3.58 -4.39
C TYR A 130 -13.30 4.20 -5.54
N GLU A 131 -12.78 5.42 -5.36
CA GLU A 131 -11.95 6.10 -6.36
C GLU A 131 -10.64 5.34 -6.62
N PHE A 132 -10.00 4.82 -5.57
CA PHE A 132 -8.80 3.97 -5.67
C PHE A 132 -9.02 2.73 -6.55
N ALA A 133 -10.23 2.16 -6.55
CA ALA A 133 -10.54 1.05 -7.45
C ALA A 133 -10.41 1.48 -8.92
N SER A 134 -10.92 2.67 -9.25
CA SER A 134 -10.81 3.26 -10.59
C SER A 134 -9.36 3.54 -10.98
N SER A 135 -8.54 4.05 -10.05
CA SER A 135 -7.10 4.30 -10.27
C SER A 135 -6.35 3.05 -10.74
N LEU A 136 -6.75 1.86 -10.28
CA LEU A 136 -6.17 0.58 -10.67
C LEU A 136 -6.97 -0.18 -11.75
N GLN A 137 -8.01 0.44 -12.33
CA GLN A 137 -8.91 -0.19 -13.30
C GLN A 137 -9.58 -1.46 -12.75
N LEU A 138 -9.84 -1.49 -11.45
CA LEU A 138 -10.54 -2.55 -10.74
C LEU A 138 -11.94 -2.08 -10.32
N THR A 139 -12.80 -3.00 -9.93
CA THR A 139 -14.11 -2.65 -9.38
C THR A 139 -14.02 -2.43 -7.87
N PRO A 140 -14.84 -1.53 -7.28
CA PRO A 140 -14.93 -1.34 -5.83
C PRO A 140 -15.19 -2.65 -5.08
N LYS A 141 -15.99 -3.55 -5.66
CA LYS A 141 -16.25 -4.88 -5.12
C LYS A 141 -14.98 -5.72 -5.00
N VAL A 142 -14.08 -5.66 -5.98
CA VAL A 142 -12.79 -6.38 -5.93
C VAL A 142 -11.90 -5.81 -4.83
N ILE A 143 -11.80 -4.49 -4.70
CA ILE A 143 -11.05 -3.84 -3.60
C ILE A 143 -11.62 -4.25 -2.25
N ALA A 144 -12.94 -4.19 -2.08
CA ALA A 144 -13.59 -4.55 -0.83
C ALA A 144 -13.37 -6.02 -0.43
N MET A 145 -13.44 -6.95 -1.38
CA MET A 145 -13.17 -8.38 -1.12
C MET A 145 -11.70 -8.62 -0.74
N ARG A 146 -10.76 -7.93 -1.39
CA ARG A 146 -9.33 -8.02 -1.08
C ARG A 146 -9.01 -7.46 0.30
N LEU A 147 -9.55 -6.29 0.62
CA LEU A 147 -9.38 -5.63 1.92
C LEU A 147 -9.95 -6.49 3.06
N ASP A 148 -11.19 -6.97 2.93
CA ASP A 148 -11.81 -7.87 3.92
C ASP A 148 -10.97 -9.13 4.15
N ARG A 149 -10.46 -9.75 3.07
CA ARG A 149 -9.56 -10.91 3.17
C ARG A 149 -8.27 -10.56 3.93
N LEU A 150 -7.63 -9.44 3.58
CA LEU A 150 -6.39 -9.00 4.23
C LEU A 150 -6.61 -8.71 5.71
N CYS A 151 -7.69 -8.01 6.09
CA CYS A 151 -8.02 -7.76 7.50
C CYS A 151 -8.22 -9.08 8.26
N ARG A 152 -8.98 -10.05 7.73
CA ARG A 152 -9.22 -11.34 8.40
C ARG A 152 -7.94 -12.14 8.62
N VAL A 153 -7.08 -12.21 7.60
CA VAL A 153 -5.80 -12.91 7.70
C VAL A 153 -4.87 -12.16 8.65
N GLY A 154 -4.83 -10.84 8.56
CA GLY A 154 -4.05 -9.95 9.41
C GLY A 154 -4.38 -10.12 10.88
N LEU A 155 -5.67 -10.05 11.26
CA LEU A 155 -6.11 -10.23 12.65
C LEU A 155 -5.69 -11.60 13.21
N LYS A 156 -5.82 -12.66 12.40
CA LYS A 156 -5.35 -14.00 12.79
C LYS A 156 -3.84 -14.03 12.99
N ALA A 157 -3.06 -13.42 12.08
CA ALA A 157 -1.62 -13.36 12.18
C ALA A 157 -1.16 -12.54 13.40
N ALA A 158 -1.77 -11.38 13.65
CA ALA A 158 -1.51 -10.53 14.80
C ALA A 158 -1.72 -11.30 16.13
N GLY A 159 -2.82 -12.07 16.23
CA GLY A 159 -3.07 -12.94 17.38
C GLY A 159 -1.98 -13.99 17.57
N LEU A 160 -1.52 -14.65 16.50
CA LEU A 160 -0.44 -15.65 16.57
C LEU A 160 0.89 -15.02 16.98
N ILE A 161 1.26 -13.90 16.37
CA ILE A 161 2.53 -13.20 16.65
C ILE A 161 2.57 -12.76 18.11
N LYS A 162 1.46 -12.24 18.66
CA LYS A 162 1.35 -11.84 20.06
C LYS A 162 1.74 -12.96 21.05
N HIS A 163 1.54 -14.22 20.67
CA HIS A 163 1.91 -15.38 21.49
C HIS A 163 3.34 -15.91 21.22
N GLN A 164 4.08 -15.30 20.30
CA GLN A 164 5.41 -15.74 19.85
C GLN A 164 6.52 -14.70 20.11
N LEU A 165 6.25 -13.66 20.91
CA LEU A 165 7.16 -12.53 21.14
C LEU A 165 8.35 -12.84 22.06
N GLU A 166 8.66 -14.09 22.40
CA GLU A 166 9.70 -14.40 23.39
C GLU A 166 10.97 -15.04 22.77
N PRO A 167 12.17 -14.69 23.27
CA PRO A 167 12.45 -13.69 24.31
C PRO A 167 12.73 -12.29 23.73
N LEU A 168 12.00 -11.28 24.21
CA LEU A 168 12.25 -9.84 23.98
C LEU A 168 12.51 -9.13 25.31
N MET A 169 13.26 -8.02 25.27
CA MET A 169 13.43 -7.09 26.39
C MET A 169 12.11 -6.36 26.71
N ALA A 170 12.01 -5.74 27.88
CA ALA A 170 10.76 -5.14 28.35
C ALA A 170 10.26 -4.01 27.43
N ASP A 171 11.17 -3.15 26.97
CA ASP A 171 10.92 -2.07 26.01
C ASP A 171 10.57 -2.60 24.61
N GLU A 172 11.29 -3.63 24.15
CA GLU A 172 10.98 -4.31 22.89
C GLU A 172 9.58 -4.96 22.91
N LEU A 173 9.19 -5.55 24.05
CA LEU A 173 7.88 -6.15 24.24
C LEU A 173 6.77 -5.09 24.27
N GLU A 174 7.00 -3.95 24.93
CA GLU A 174 6.08 -2.81 24.93
C GLU A 174 5.86 -2.28 23.51
N PHE A 175 6.95 -2.08 22.75
CA PHE A 175 6.90 -1.66 21.36
C PHE A 175 6.15 -2.67 20.47
N ALA A 176 6.45 -3.96 20.61
CA ALA A 176 5.78 -5.02 19.84
C ALA A 176 4.27 -5.06 20.13
N HIS A 177 3.86 -4.91 21.39
CA HIS A 177 2.46 -4.83 21.75
C HIS A 177 1.77 -3.59 21.18
N ALA A 178 2.43 -2.43 21.21
CA ALA A 178 1.91 -1.21 20.58
C ALA A 178 1.70 -1.40 19.08
N LEU A 179 2.69 -1.96 18.38
CA LEU A 179 2.62 -2.24 16.95
C LEU A 179 1.47 -3.19 16.58
N ILE A 180 1.35 -4.31 17.31
CA ILE A 180 0.28 -5.29 17.11
C ILE A 180 -1.09 -4.65 17.37
N ASN A 181 -1.22 -3.84 18.42
CA ASN A 181 -2.46 -3.17 18.75
C ASN A 181 -2.89 -2.18 17.66
N ARG A 182 -1.96 -1.35 17.16
CA ARG A 182 -2.23 -0.42 16.05
C ARG A 182 -2.72 -1.16 14.80
N PHE A 183 -1.99 -2.19 14.38
CA PHE A 183 -2.37 -3.00 13.22
C PHE A 183 -3.76 -3.66 13.40
N THR A 184 -4.07 -4.13 14.61
CA THR A 184 -5.37 -4.74 14.92
C THR A 184 -6.51 -3.74 14.79
N ILE A 185 -6.38 -2.55 15.41
CA ILE A 185 -7.36 -1.46 15.32
C ILE A 185 -7.56 -1.04 13.85
N GLN A 186 -6.47 -0.93 13.10
CA GLN A 186 -6.53 -0.54 11.69
C GLN A 186 -7.26 -1.60 10.83
N CYS A 187 -7.02 -2.88 11.09
CA CYS A 187 -7.75 -3.98 10.45
C CYS A 187 -9.25 -3.95 10.76
N GLU A 188 -9.63 -3.68 12.02
CA GLU A 188 -11.04 -3.58 12.43
C GLU A 188 -11.75 -2.43 11.72
N ARG A 189 -11.16 -1.22 11.74
CA ARG A 189 -11.67 -0.05 11.01
C ARG A 189 -11.91 -0.36 9.53
N PHE A 190 -10.94 -0.98 8.87
CA PHE A 190 -11.04 -1.27 7.44
C PHE A 190 -11.92 -2.48 7.12
N MET A 191 -12.20 -3.38 8.07
CA MET A 191 -13.20 -4.43 7.91
C MET A 191 -14.60 -3.82 7.75
N ASP A 192 -14.94 -2.84 8.60
CA ASP A 192 -16.21 -2.13 8.52
C ASP A 192 -16.31 -1.32 7.22
N THR A 193 -15.23 -0.63 6.87
CA THR A 193 -15.13 0.14 5.62
C THR A 193 -15.31 -0.77 4.39
N ALA A 194 -14.70 -1.95 4.38
CA ALA A 194 -14.85 -2.93 3.30
C ALA A 194 -16.29 -3.43 3.18
N ASN A 195 -16.99 -3.65 4.30
CA ASN A 195 -18.39 -4.07 4.27
C ASN A 195 -19.31 -2.98 3.70
N LEU A 196 -19.09 -1.72 4.07
CA LEU A 196 -19.81 -0.59 3.50
C LEU A 196 -19.56 -0.49 1.99
N LEU A 197 -18.29 -0.58 1.55
CA LEU A 197 -17.91 -0.51 0.14
C LEU A 197 -18.57 -1.58 -0.73
N LYS A 198 -18.78 -2.80 -0.22
CA LYS A 198 -19.50 -3.88 -0.94
C LYS A 198 -20.95 -3.50 -1.26
N THR A 199 -21.56 -2.66 -0.44
CA THR A 199 -23.00 -2.32 -0.50
C THR A 199 -23.27 -0.90 -1.01
N ALA A 200 -22.23 -0.07 -1.11
CA ALA A 200 -22.35 1.30 -1.54
C ALA A 200 -22.88 1.39 -2.98
N ARG A 201 -23.80 2.33 -3.19
CA ARG A 201 -24.30 2.71 -4.51
C ARG A 201 -23.83 4.13 -4.76
N PHE A 202 -22.82 4.27 -5.63
CA PHE A 202 -22.31 5.55 -6.11
C PHE A 202 -22.92 5.85 -7.48
#